data_AF-A0A8H5EPH5-F1
#
_entry.id   AF-A0A8H5EPH5-F1
#
_cell.length_a   1.000
_cell.length_b   1.000
_cell.length_c   1.000
_cell.angle_alpha   90.00
_cell.angle_beta   90.00
_cell.angle_gamma   90.00
#
_symmetry.space_group_name_H-M   'P 1'
#
loop_
_entity.id
_entity.type
_entity.pdbx_description
1 polymer ?
#
loop_
_entity_poly.entity_id
_entity_poly.type
_entity_poly.pdbx_seq_one_letter_code
_entity_poly.pdbx_strand_id
1 'polypeptide(L)'
;MEGDIKLDYLHPEHWRELQEIHSFLQPFYEITKDTQWDKSSLDEVICSMDFLITHYKAAMQQFQHDITMADRIMTSWYKFDDYYKRTDDSPVYAAAILLHPSLRRAHLDEAWKDQSHYIAPAIDAVRKL
;
A
#
# COMPACT_ATOMS: atom_id res chain seq x y z
N MET A 1 -1.81 33.71 36.41
CA MET A 1 -2.42 33.18 35.17
C MET A 1 -1.78 31.81 34.93
N GLU A 2 -2.00 30.88 35.86
CA GLU A 2 -1.52 29.49 35.78
C GLU A 2 -2.76 28.61 35.64
N GLY A 3 -3.36 28.66 34.46
CA GLY A 3 -4.48 27.82 34.09
C GLY A 3 -3.99 26.65 33.24
N ASP A 4 -4.22 25.44 33.75
CA ASP A 4 -4.61 24.27 32.96
C ASP A 4 -3.65 23.50 32.06
N ILE A 5 -2.34 23.54 32.31
CA ILE A 5 -1.45 22.52 31.70
C ILE A 5 -1.77 21.09 32.20
N LYS A 6 -2.50 20.97 33.32
CA LYS A 6 -2.92 19.69 33.90
C LYS A 6 -4.18 19.08 33.26
N LEU A 7 -4.89 19.82 32.41
CA LEU A 7 -6.04 19.29 31.65
C LEU A 7 -5.67 18.99 30.18
N ASP A 8 -4.44 19.29 29.77
CA ASP A 8 -3.94 19.07 28.41
C ASP A 8 -3.44 17.63 28.18
N TYR A 9 -4.13 16.65 28.79
CA TYR A 9 -3.82 15.23 28.61
C TYR A 9 -4.78 14.62 27.58
N LEU A 10 -4.22 13.80 26.69
CA LEU A 10 -5.00 12.96 25.80
C LEU A 10 -5.93 12.06 26.63
N HIS A 11 -7.24 12.15 26.35
CA HIS A 11 -8.23 11.23 26.90
C HIS A 11 -7.95 9.79 26.42
N PRO A 12 -8.40 8.77 27.17
CA PRO A 12 -8.21 7.36 26.78
C PRO A 12 -8.70 7.04 25.36
N GLU A 13 -9.76 7.71 24.91
CA GLU A 13 -10.32 7.57 23.56
C GLU A 13 -9.32 8.04 22.49
N HIS A 14 -8.69 9.19 22.70
CA HIS A 14 -7.66 9.71 21.79
C HIS A 14 -6.41 8.82 21.77
N TRP A 15 -6.03 8.22 22.91
CA TRP A 15 -4.93 7.25 22.96
C TRP A 15 -5.24 5.99 22.14
N ARG A 16 -6.47 5.50 22.22
CA ARG A 16 -6.92 4.36 21.43
C ARG A 16 -6.89 4.67 19.94
N GLU A 17 -7.40 5.84 19.55
CA GLU A 17 -7.36 6.31 18.16
C GLU A 17 -5.91 6.40 17.63
N LEU A 18 -4.99 6.97 18.41
CA LEU A 18 -3.57 7.01 18.06
C LEU A 18 -2.98 5.62 17.89
N GLN A 19 -3.36 4.68 18.75
CA GLN A 19 -2.90 3.29 18.65
C GLN A 19 -3.45 2.60 17.39
N GLU A 20 -4.70 2.86 17.02
CA GLU A 20 -5.32 2.33 15.80
C GLU A 20 -4.64 2.90 14.54
N ILE A 21 -4.36 4.21 14.52
CA ILE A 21 -3.59 4.86 13.44
C ILE A 21 -2.17 4.29 13.36
N HIS A 22 -1.47 4.19 14.49
CA HIS A 22 -0.13 3.62 14.54
C HIS A 22 -0.11 2.18 14.00
N SER A 23 -1.05 1.35 14.44
CA SER A 23 -1.17 -0.04 14.00
C SER A 23 -1.45 -0.14 12.50
N PHE A 24 -2.26 0.76 11.96
CA PHE A 24 -2.51 0.85 10.51
C PHE A 24 -1.27 1.28 9.73
N LEU A 25 -0.46 2.20 10.26
CA LEU A 25 0.74 2.72 9.59
C LEU A 25 1.97 1.81 9.75
N GLN A 26 1.98 0.90 10.71
CA GLN A 26 3.11 0.01 10.98
C GLN A 26 3.59 -0.75 9.73
N PRO A 27 2.72 -1.36 8.89
CA PRO A 27 3.19 -2.07 7.71
C PRO A 27 3.79 -1.15 6.63
N PHE A 28 3.34 0.12 6.56
CA PHE A 28 3.96 1.10 5.66
C PHE A 28 5.39 1.42 6.09
N TYR A 29 5.61 1.55 7.40
CA TYR A 29 6.94 1.77 7.94
C TYR A 29 7.88 0.61 7.61
N GLU A 30 7.44 -0.62 7.85
CA GLU A 30 8.23 -1.85 7.60
C GLU A 30 8.60 -1.97 6.12
N ILE A 31 7.62 -1.87 5.23
CA ILE A 31 7.84 -1.90 3.77
C ILE A 31 8.78 -0.79 3.31
N THR A 32 8.61 0.42 3.83
CA THR A 32 9.49 1.54 3.46
C THR A 32 10.92 1.24 3.88
N LYS A 33 11.13 0.64 5.07
CA LYS A 33 12.45 0.22 5.53
C LYS A 33 13.06 -0.87 4.64
N ASP A 34 12.26 -1.80 4.16
CA ASP A 34 12.72 -2.91 3.32
C ASP A 34 13.07 -2.42 1.90
N THR A 35 12.27 -1.50 1.35
CA THR A 35 12.41 -1.01 -0.03
C THR A 35 13.33 0.21 -0.19
N GLN A 36 13.72 0.90 0.90
CA GLN A 36 14.63 2.06 0.81
C GLN A 36 16.12 1.68 0.72
N TRP A 37 16.48 0.40 0.80
CA TRP A 37 17.88 -0.03 0.85
C TRP A 37 18.51 -0.09 -0.55
N ASP A 38 19.84 0.07 -0.63
CA ASP A 38 20.63 0.09 -1.88
C ASP A 38 20.60 -1.22 -2.69
N LYS A 39 20.05 -2.28 -2.11
CA LYS A 39 19.84 -3.58 -2.79
C LYS A 39 18.38 -3.84 -3.18
N SER A 40 17.49 -2.87 -2.96
CA SER A 40 16.09 -3.03 -3.31
C SER A 40 15.91 -3.15 -4.82
N SER A 41 15.07 -4.08 -5.23
CA SER A 41 14.74 -4.32 -6.64
C SER A 41 13.35 -3.76 -6.98
N LEU A 42 13.11 -3.49 -8.26
CA LEU A 42 11.82 -2.96 -8.71
C LEU A 42 10.67 -3.94 -8.46
N ASP A 43 10.93 -5.25 -8.52
CA ASP A 43 9.94 -6.28 -8.20
C ASP A 43 9.57 -6.30 -6.71
N GLU A 44 10.51 -6.05 -5.81
CA GLU A 44 10.22 -5.89 -4.38
C GLU A 44 9.27 -4.72 -4.11
N VAL A 45 9.45 -3.58 -4.80
CA VAL A 45 8.54 -2.43 -4.68
C VAL A 45 7.11 -2.80 -5.08
N ILE A 46 6.94 -3.52 -6.20
CA ILE A 46 5.61 -3.95 -6.67
C ILE A 46 4.99 -4.96 -5.69
N CYS A 47 5.77 -5.96 -5.24
CA CYS A 47 5.29 -6.94 -4.27
C CYS A 47 4.86 -6.28 -2.95
N SER A 48 5.62 -5.28 -2.49
CA SER A 48 5.28 -4.49 -1.32
C SER A 48 3.98 -3.69 -1.49
N MET A 49 3.76 -3.10 -2.67
CA MET A 49 2.50 -2.42 -2.96
C MET A 49 1.31 -3.39 -3.01
N ASP A 50 1.47 -4.59 -3.59
CA ASP A 50 0.41 -5.62 -3.61
C ASP A 50 0.06 -6.10 -2.19
N PHE A 51 1.06 -6.20 -1.31
CA PHE A 51 0.83 -6.45 0.11
C PHE A 51 0.03 -5.31 0.76
N LEU A 52 0.35 -4.04 0.47
CA LEU A 52 -0.41 -2.89 0.99
C LEU A 52 -1.87 -2.93 0.53
N ILE A 53 -2.16 -3.36 -0.71
CA ILE A 53 -3.55 -3.57 -1.17
C ILE A 53 -4.28 -4.55 -0.25
N THR A 54 -3.62 -5.64 0.13
CA THR A 54 -4.19 -6.63 1.05
C THR A 54 -4.41 -6.03 2.44
N HIS A 55 -3.47 -5.24 2.94
CA HIS A 55 -3.58 -4.52 4.21
C HIS A 55 -4.75 -3.53 4.21
N TYR A 56 -4.91 -2.74 3.15
CA TYR A 56 -6.06 -1.82 3.00
C TYR A 56 -7.41 -2.54 3.01
N LYS A 57 -7.52 -3.65 2.27
CA LYS A 57 -8.75 -4.47 2.24
C LYS A 57 -9.10 -4.99 3.64
N ALA A 58 -8.12 -5.51 4.37
CA ALA A 58 -8.31 -5.98 5.74
C ALA A 58 -8.69 -4.84 6.71
N ALA A 59 -8.02 -3.68 6.62
CA ALA A 59 -8.31 -2.52 7.45
C ALA A 59 -9.72 -1.98 7.18
N MET A 60 -10.16 -1.92 5.92
CA MET A 60 -11.52 -1.48 5.58
C MET A 60 -12.60 -2.41 6.13
N GLN A 61 -12.34 -3.72 6.15
CA GLN A 61 -13.24 -4.68 6.79
C GLN A 61 -13.24 -4.53 8.32
N GLN A 62 -12.08 -4.32 8.93
CA GLN A 62 -11.96 -4.15 10.38
C GLN A 62 -12.71 -2.91 10.88
N PHE A 63 -12.58 -1.79 10.19
CA PHE A 63 -13.15 -0.50 10.60
C PHE A 63 -14.48 -0.18 9.91
N GLN A 64 -15.18 -1.19 9.37
CA GLN A 64 -16.46 -0.99 8.64
C GLN A 64 -17.57 -0.29 9.46
N HIS A 65 -17.47 -0.31 10.79
CA HIS A 65 -18.42 0.33 11.69
C HIS A 65 -17.90 1.63 12.33
N ASP A 66 -16.63 1.97 12.08
CA ASP A 66 -16.01 3.23 12.52
C ASP A 66 -15.88 4.16 11.32
N ILE A 67 -16.85 5.06 11.16
CA ILE A 67 -16.91 5.97 10.01
C ILE A 67 -15.66 6.86 9.93
N THR A 68 -15.18 7.35 11.07
CA THR A 68 -14.02 8.25 11.13
C THR A 68 -12.75 7.56 10.67
N MET A 69 -12.50 6.35 11.17
CA MET A 69 -11.31 5.58 10.77
C MET A 69 -11.45 5.09 9.32
N ALA A 70 -12.64 4.68 8.90
CA ALA A 70 -12.90 4.27 7.53
C ALA A 70 -12.62 5.40 6.52
N ASP A 71 -13.07 6.62 6.79
CA ASP A 71 -12.84 7.78 5.92
C ASP A 71 -11.33 8.11 5.80
N ARG A 72 -10.58 7.96 6.89
CA ARG A 72 -9.12 8.15 6.89
C ARG A 72 -8.40 7.09 6.06
N ILE A 73 -8.78 5.83 6.23
CA ILE A 73 -8.23 4.72 5.44
C ILE A 73 -8.56 4.94 3.95
N MET A 74 -9.79 5.34 3.63
CA MET A 74 -10.21 5.62 2.25
C MET A 74 -9.43 6.80 1.65
N THR A 75 -9.22 7.87 2.42
CA THR A 75 -8.41 9.02 1.99
C THR A 75 -6.96 8.60 1.70
N SER A 76 -6.39 7.78 2.58
CA SER A 76 -5.06 7.20 2.39
C SER A 76 -5.00 6.28 1.16
N TRP A 77 -6.04 5.46 0.94
CA TRP A 77 -6.17 4.59 -0.23
C TRP A 77 -6.11 5.37 -1.53
N TYR A 78 -6.84 6.48 -1.66
CA TYR A 78 -6.78 7.30 -2.88
C TYR A 78 -5.36 7.78 -3.19
N LYS A 79 -4.59 8.12 -2.15
CA LYS A 79 -3.21 8.54 -2.35
C LYS A 79 -2.31 7.37 -2.72
N PHE A 80 -2.50 6.20 -2.10
CA PHE A 80 -1.78 4.99 -2.47
C PHE A 80 -2.07 4.55 -3.91
N ASP A 81 -3.34 4.53 -4.31
CA ASP A 81 -3.81 4.13 -5.64
C ASP A 81 -3.24 5.04 -6.76
N ASP A 82 -3.12 6.35 -6.50
CA ASP A 82 -2.43 7.29 -7.39
C ASP A 82 -0.97 6.87 -7.66
N TYR A 83 -0.21 6.48 -6.62
CA TYR A 83 1.16 6.01 -6.80
C TYR A 83 1.24 4.61 -7.42
N TYR A 84 0.32 3.72 -7.06
CA TYR A 84 0.28 2.37 -7.62
C TYR A 84 0.04 2.42 -9.12
N LYS A 85 -0.95 3.20 -9.59
CA LYS A 85 -1.22 3.40 -11.02
C LYS A 85 -0.04 3.96 -11.79
N ARG A 86 0.77 4.82 -11.17
CA ARG A 86 1.99 5.36 -11.81
C ARG A 86 3.08 4.32 -12.02
N THR A 87 2.98 3.14 -11.41
CA THR A 87 3.88 2.03 -11.75
C THR A 87 3.58 1.45 -13.13
N ASP A 88 2.32 1.56 -13.60
CA ASP A 88 1.93 1.14 -14.95
C ASP A 88 2.43 2.10 -16.05
N ASP A 89 2.79 3.35 -15.69
CA ASP A 89 3.32 4.34 -16.64
C ASP A 89 4.69 3.92 -17.21
N SER A 90 5.41 3.04 -16.51
CA SER A 90 6.73 2.57 -16.93
C SER A 90 6.76 1.04 -17.04
N PRO A 91 7.01 0.49 -18.24
CA PRO A 91 7.04 -0.96 -18.42
C PRO A 91 8.17 -1.66 -17.64
N VAL A 92 9.12 -0.91 -17.06
CA VAL A 92 10.22 -1.47 -16.25
C VAL A 92 9.71 -2.21 -15.01
N TYR A 93 8.59 -1.78 -14.41
CA TYR A 93 8.00 -2.47 -13.25
C TYR A 93 7.39 -3.81 -13.65
N ALA A 94 6.62 -3.84 -14.74
CA ALA A 94 6.12 -5.08 -15.32
C ALA A 94 7.26 -6.01 -15.77
N ALA A 95 8.34 -5.45 -16.33
CA ALA A 95 9.53 -6.20 -16.73
C ALA A 95 10.21 -6.86 -15.53
N ALA A 96 10.35 -6.14 -14.41
CA ALA A 96 10.96 -6.68 -13.19
C ALA A 96 10.20 -7.93 -12.69
N ILE A 97 8.86 -7.85 -12.63
CA ILE A 97 8.00 -9.00 -12.26
C ILE A 97 8.14 -10.15 -13.25
N LEU A 98 8.13 -9.88 -14.56
CA LEU A 98 8.22 -10.90 -15.60
C LEU A 98 9.58 -11.61 -15.62
N LEU A 99 10.66 -10.90 -15.33
CA LEU A 99 12.03 -11.43 -15.28
C LEU A 99 12.32 -12.16 -13.96
N HIS A 100 11.56 -11.88 -12.89
CA HIS A 100 11.76 -12.54 -11.61
C HIS A 100 11.38 -14.04 -11.67
N PRO A 101 12.30 -14.98 -11.36
CA PRO A 101 12.11 -16.41 -11.62
C PRO A 101 10.98 -17.05 -10.80
N SER A 102 10.59 -16.48 -9.66
CA SER A 102 9.50 -17.01 -8.83
C SER A 102 8.14 -16.36 -9.10
N LEU A 103 8.10 -15.19 -9.77
CA LEU A 103 6.86 -14.42 -9.98
C LEU A 103 6.35 -14.63 -11.40
N ARG A 104 7.11 -14.10 -12.38
CA ARG A 104 6.80 -14.15 -13.81
C ARG A 104 5.36 -13.68 -14.08
N ARG A 105 4.76 -14.22 -15.15
CA ARG A 105 3.37 -13.92 -15.52
C ARG A 105 2.35 -14.36 -14.47
N ALA A 106 2.61 -15.45 -13.73
CA ALA A 106 1.67 -15.96 -12.75
C ALA A 106 1.32 -14.93 -11.66
N HIS A 107 2.29 -14.08 -11.30
CA HIS A 107 2.05 -12.97 -10.38
C HIS A 107 1.07 -11.95 -10.94
N LEU A 108 1.25 -11.53 -12.20
CA LEU A 108 0.33 -10.59 -12.87
C LEU A 108 -1.09 -11.16 -12.99
N ASP A 109 -1.19 -12.46 -13.31
CA ASP A 109 -2.48 -13.14 -13.43
C ASP A 109 -3.24 -13.16 -12.08
N GLU A 110 -2.53 -13.30 -10.94
CA GLU A 110 -3.15 -13.28 -9.60
C GLU A 110 -3.42 -11.85 -9.10
N ALA A 111 -2.42 -10.96 -9.18
CA ALA A 111 -2.51 -9.59 -8.69
C ALA A 111 -3.61 -8.81 -9.44
N TRP A 112 -3.74 -9.05 -10.74
CA TRP A 112 -4.74 -8.40 -11.60
C TRP A 112 -5.88 -9.34 -11.99
N LYS A 113 -6.22 -10.33 -11.16
CA LYS A 113 -7.34 -11.24 -11.46
C LYS A 113 -8.67 -10.54 -11.71
N ASP A 114 -8.91 -9.45 -10.98
CA ASP A 114 -10.13 -8.62 -11.11
C ASP A 114 -10.00 -7.58 -12.24
N GLN A 115 -8.81 -7.45 -12.84
CA GLN A 115 -8.48 -6.44 -13.84
C GLN A 115 -7.61 -7.03 -14.97
N SER A 116 -7.97 -8.22 -15.45
CA SER A 116 -7.16 -9.01 -16.39
C SER A 116 -6.88 -8.30 -17.73
N HIS A 117 -7.64 -7.25 -18.05
CA HIS A 117 -7.44 -6.44 -19.27
C HIS A 117 -6.11 -5.65 -19.26
N TYR A 118 -5.46 -5.44 -18.10
CA TYR A 118 -4.15 -4.77 -18.03
C TYR A 118 -2.97 -5.70 -18.35
N ILE A 119 -3.15 -7.02 -18.28
CA ILE A 119 -2.05 -8.00 -18.42
C ILE A 119 -1.44 -7.96 -19.84
N ALA A 120 -2.28 -8.02 -20.88
CA ALA A 120 -1.80 -8.07 -22.26
C ALA A 120 -1.08 -6.77 -22.68
N PRO A 121 -1.62 -5.56 -22.41
CA PRO A 121 -0.91 -4.30 -22.63
C PRO A 121 0.44 -4.23 -21.91
N ALA A 122 0.51 -4.66 -20.64
CA ALA A 122 1.75 -4.64 -19.86
C ALA A 122 2.84 -5.53 -20.51
N ILE A 123 2.48 -6.75 -20.92
CA ILE A 123 3.42 -7.66 -21.61
C ILE A 123 3.89 -7.09 -22.95
N ASP A 124 2.98 -6.47 -23.72
CA ASP A 124 3.34 -5.84 -24.99
C ASP A 124 4.27 -4.64 -24.81
N ALA A 125 4.05 -3.84 -23.76
CA ALA A 125 4.92 -2.73 -23.41
C ALA A 125 6.33 -3.22 -23.01
N VAL A 126 6.43 -4.32 -22.24
CA VAL A 126 7.72 -4.92 -21.87
C VAL A 126 8.49 -5.45 -23.08
N ARG A 127 7.80 -5.98 -24.09
CA ARG A 127 8.45 -6.46 -25.33
C ARG A 127 9.06 -5.34 -26.18
N LYS A 128 8.67 -4.09 -25.94
CA LYS A 128 9.13 -2.90 -26.67
C LYS A 128 10.22 -2.12 -25.94
N LEU A 129 10.57 -2.52 -24.72
CA LEU A 129 11.75 -2.03 -23.99
C LEU A 129 13.04 -2.43 -24.70
#